data_AF-A0A0C2C4A6-F1
#
_entry.id   AF-A0A0C2C4A6-F1
#
_cell.length_a   1.000
_cell.length_b   1.000
_cell.length_c   1.000
_cell.angle_alpha   90.00
_cell.angle_beta   90.00
_cell.angle_gamma   90.00
#
_symmetry.space_group_name_H-M   'P 1'
#
loop_
_entity.id
_entity.type
_entity.pdbx_description
1 polymer ?
#
loop_
_entity_poly.entity_id
_entity_poly.type
_entity_poly.pdbx_seq_one_letter_code
_entity_poly.pdbx_strand_id
1 'polypeptide(L)'
;AIETWAKQVSNVGVGKDNIYTAGTGVDYYANLAFEGTAQLGCAVEVCVPRGSSVVVCEYDGVPQDGNVIYTIGRTCSGCAAQGKKCEQLHGLCV
;
A
#
# COMPACT_ATOMS: atom_id res chain seq x y z
N ALA A 1 9.88 6.90 7.12
CA ALA A 1 8.79 5.94 7.38
C ALA A 1 8.23 5.39 6.06
N ILE A 2 7.47 6.19 5.29
CA ILE A 2 6.83 5.74 4.04
C ILE A 2 7.82 5.13 3.04
N GLU A 3 8.94 5.79 2.76
CA GLU A 3 9.96 5.22 1.87
C GLU A 3 10.53 3.89 2.37
N THR A 4 10.71 3.76 3.68
CA THR A 4 11.20 2.52 4.31
C THR A 4 10.20 1.38 4.10
N TRP A 5 8.92 1.66 4.29
CA TRP A 5 7.83 0.71 4.06
C TRP A 5 7.71 0.33 2.59
N ALA A 6 7.72 1.31 1.68
CA ALA A 6 7.67 1.07 0.24
C ALA A 6 8.85 0.23 -0.28
N LYS A 7 10.06 0.40 0.29
CA LYS A 7 11.26 -0.35 -0.09
C LYS A 7 11.22 -1.84 0.25
N GLN A 8 10.26 -2.31 1.07
CA GLN A 8 10.16 -3.73 1.39
C GLN A 8 10.02 -4.61 0.14
N VAL A 9 9.24 -4.18 -0.86
CA VAL A 9 9.05 -4.93 -2.10
C VAL A 9 10.35 -5.11 -2.89
N SER A 10 11.25 -4.14 -2.87
CA SER A 10 12.53 -4.24 -3.57
C SER A 10 13.50 -5.20 -2.89
N ASN A 11 13.36 -5.42 -1.59
CA ASN A 11 14.24 -6.29 -0.81
C ASN A 11 13.75 -7.74 -0.79
N VAL A 12 12.43 -7.95 -0.70
CA VAL A 12 11.82 -9.28 -0.52
C VAL A 12 11.10 -9.76 -1.79
N GLY A 13 10.35 -8.87 -2.44
CA GLY A 13 9.45 -9.21 -3.55
C GLY A 13 8.12 -9.83 -3.11
N VAL A 14 7.13 -9.83 -4.02
CA VAL A 14 5.76 -10.37 -3.80
C VAL A 14 5.36 -11.42 -4.85
N GLY A 15 6.31 -11.85 -5.67
CA GLY A 15 6.07 -12.80 -6.77
C GLY A 15 5.30 -12.20 -7.95
N LYS A 16 5.07 -13.02 -8.98
CA LYS A 16 4.39 -12.59 -10.22
C LYS A 16 2.87 -12.47 -10.07
N ASP A 17 2.30 -13.23 -9.15
CA ASP A 17 0.85 -13.26 -8.92
C ASP A 17 0.39 -12.14 -7.98
N ASN A 18 1.35 -11.38 -7.41
CA ASN A 18 1.11 -10.24 -6.52
C ASN A 18 0.21 -10.59 -5.31
N ILE A 19 0.39 -11.80 -4.78
CA ILE A 19 -0.34 -12.30 -3.62
C ILE A 19 0.42 -11.90 -2.36
N TYR A 20 -0.29 -11.27 -1.42
CA TYR A 20 0.22 -10.96 -0.10
C TYR A 20 0.34 -12.24 0.74
N THR A 21 1.52 -12.46 1.31
CA THR A 21 1.75 -13.48 2.34
C THR A 21 2.20 -12.80 3.63
N ALA A 22 1.40 -12.95 4.68
CA ALA A 22 1.62 -12.28 5.95
C ALA A 22 2.93 -12.69 6.62
N GLY A 23 3.64 -11.72 7.20
CA GLY A 23 4.86 -11.97 7.98
C GLY A 23 6.09 -12.31 7.14
N THR A 24 6.04 -12.11 5.81
CA THR A 24 7.18 -12.35 4.92
C THR A 24 8.09 -11.13 4.76
N GLY A 25 7.78 -10.01 5.43
CA GLY A 25 8.59 -8.79 5.40
C GLY A 25 8.15 -7.76 4.36
N VAL A 26 6.97 -7.94 3.76
CA VAL A 26 6.33 -6.99 2.81
C VAL A 26 5.06 -6.36 3.35
N ASP A 27 4.74 -6.57 4.63
CA ASP A 27 3.43 -6.20 5.21
C ASP A 27 3.11 -4.70 5.07
N TYR A 28 4.09 -3.82 5.30
CA TYR A 28 3.85 -2.37 5.17
C TYR A 28 3.74 -1.93 3.70
N TYR A 29 4.52 -2.54 2.80
CA TYR A 29 4.34 -2.34 1.36
C TYR A 29 2.95 -2.79 0.91
N ALA A 30 2.51 -3.97 1.35
CA ALA A 30 1.21 -4.52 0.99
C ALA A 30 0.09 -3.57 1.43
N ASN A 31 0.15 -3.04 2.66
CA ASN A 31 -0.82 -2.03 3.13
C ASN A 31 -0.80 -0.75 2.28
N LEU A 32 0.39 -0.25 1.91
CA LEU A 32 0.54 0.97 1.10
C LEU A 32 -0.01 0.82 -0.32
N ALA A 33 0.15 -0.35 -0.91
CA ALA A 33 -0.18 -0.62 -2.31
C ALA A 33 -1.54 -1.31 -2.50
N PHE A 34 -2.28 -1.56 -1.42
CA PHE A 34 -3.52 -2.33 -1.48
C PHE A 34 -4.61 -1.57 -2.25
N GLU A 35 -5.14 -2.17 -3.31
CA GLU A 35 -6.14 -1.51 -4.16
C GLU A 35 -7.49 -1.31 -3.48
N GLY A 36 -7.75 -2.08 -2.41
CA GLY A 36 -8.96 -1.95 -1.58
C GLY A 36 -8.94 -0.75 -0.63
N THR A 37 -7.82 -0.07 -0.50
CA THR A 37 -7.65 1.11 0.37
C THR A 37 -7.94 2.39 -0.41
N ALA A 38 -8.79 3.27 0.13
CA ALA A 38 -9.13 4.55 -0.46
C ALA A 38 -8.81 5.74 0.45
N GLN A 39 -8.66 5.50 1.75
CA GLN A 39 -8.40 6.53 2.75
C GLN A 39 -7.24 6.11 3.64
N LEU A 40 -6.41 7.09 3.99
CA LEU A 40 -5.36 6.93 4.97
C LEU A 40 -5.27 8.15 5.87
N GLY A 41 -4.87 7.93 7.11
CA GLY A 41 -4.56 8.98 8.07
C GLY A 41 -3.23 8.69 8.74
N CYS A 42 -2.35 9.69 8.84
CA CYS A 42 -1.06 9.53 9.50
C CYS A 42 -0.90 10.51 10.67
N ALA A 43 -0.19 10.07 11.70
CA ALA A 43 0.22 10.87 12.84
C ALA A 43 1.72 10.70 13.08
N VAL A 44 2.36 11.77 13.53
CA VAL A 44 3.79 11.79 13.88
C VAL A 44 3.91 12.34 15.30
N GLU A 45 4.58 11.59 16.16
CA GLU A 45 4.89 12.00 17.53
C GLU A 45 6.41 12.04 17.74
N VAL A 46 6.92 13.16 18.25
CA VAL A 46 8.34 13.32 18.56
C VAL A 46 8.57 13.04 20.04
N CYS A 47 9.11 11.86 20.35
CA CYS A 47 9.41 11.42 21.70
C CYS A 47 10.75 12.03 22.19
N VAL A 48 10.77 13.34 22.47
CA VAL A 48 11.97 14.08 22.87
C VAL A 48 12.78 13.39 23.98
N PRO A 49 12.18 12.90 25.08
CA PRO A 49 12.95 12.22 26.15
C PRO A 49 13.64 10.93 25.70
N ARG A 50 13.18 10.31 24.60
CA ARG A 50 13.74 9.07 24.03
C ARG A 50 14.63 9.32 22.81
N GLY A 51 14.74 10.56 22.33
CA GLY A 51 15.52 10.90 21.14
C GLY A 51 15.01 10.23 19.85
N SER A 52 13.71 9.91 19.78
CA SER A 52 13.10 9.21 18.64
C SER A 52 11.80 9.85 18.20
N SER A 53 11.32 9.46 17.03
CA SER A 53 9.97 9.78 16.55
C SER A 53 9.22 8.50 16.21
N VAL A 54 7.89 8.57 16.36
CA VAL A 54 6.97 7.50 15.98
C VAL A 54 6.09 8.03 14.86
N VAL A 55 5.98 7.27 13.78
CA VAL A 55 5.07 7.55 12.67
C VAL A 55 4.09 6.40 12.58
N VAL A 56 2.80 6.72 12.64
CA VAL A 56 1.72 5.77 12.47
C VAL A 56 0.89 6.23 11.27
N CYS A 57 0.57 5.31 10.37
CA CYS A 57 -0.43 5.51 9.33
C CYS A 57 -1.46 4.40 9.44
N GLU A 58 -2.72 4.78 9.46
CA GLU A 58 -3.87 3.88 9.43
C GLU A 58 -4.57 3.99 8.08
N TYR A 59 -5.21 2.91 7.68
CA TYR A 59 -5.83 2.72 6.38
C TYR A 59 -7.28 2.25 6.58
N ASP A 60 -8.19 2.65 5.71
CA ASP A 60 -9.60 2.19 5.76
C ASP A 60 -9.77 0.72 5.33
N GLY A 61 -8.72 0.12 4.77
CA GLY A 61 -8.60 -1.31 4.51
C GLY A 61 -7.15 -1.75 4.42
N VAL A 62 -6.89 -3.02 4.71
CA VAL A 62 -5.58 -3.68 4.57
C VAL A 62 -5.78 -5.09 3.99
N PRO A 63 -4.83 -5.61 3.19
CA PRO A 63 -4.94 -6.94 2.62
C PRO A 63 -4.90 -8.01 3.71
N GLN A 64 -5.68 -9.07 3.54
CA GLN A 64 -5.57 -10.28 4.34
C GLN A 64 -4.60 -11.27 3.69
N ASP A 65 -4.07 -12.20 4.47
CA ASP A 65 -3.20 -13.27 3.94
C ASP A 65 -3.87 -13.98 2.76
N GLY A 66 -3.12 -14.14 1.67
CA GLY A 66 -3.61 -14.71 0.40
C GLY A 66 -4.39 -13.76 -0.49
N ASN A 67 -4.63 -12.49 -0.10
CA ASN A 67 -5.22 -11.49 -0.99
C ASN A 67 -4.23 -11.07 -2.08
N VAL A 68 -4.74 -10.73 -3.26
CA VAL A 68 -3.96 -9.93 -4.22
C VAL A 68 -3.78 -8.52 -3.65
N ILE A 69 -2.58 -7.96 -3.74
CA ILE A 69 -2.31 -6.59 -3.27
C ILE A 69 -3.02 -5.60 -4.19
N TYR A 70 -2.88 -5.78 -5.50
CA TYR A 70 -3.64 -5.07 -6.52
C TYR A 70 -3.85 -5.98 -7.72
N THR A 71 -4.92 -5.72 -8.46
CA THR A 71 -5.26 -6.43 -9.69
C THR A 71 -4.22 -6.09 -10.76
N ILE A 72 -3.51 -7.10 -11.24
CA ILE A 72 -2.51 -6.95 -12.30
C ILE A 72 -3.23 -6.68 -13.63
N GLY A 73 -2.83 -5.63 -14.32
CA GLY A 73 -3.41 -5.27 -15.61
C GLY A 73 -2.74 -4.08 -16.26
N ARG A 74 -3.26 -3.66 -17.43
CA ARG A 74 -2.87 -2.40 -18.04
C ARG A 74 -3.34 -1.25 -17.15
N THR A 75 -2.50 -0.25 -16.95
CA THR A 75 -2.85 0.96 -16.18
C THR A 75 -4.24 1.46 -16.54
N CYS A 76 -5.06 1.69 -15.52
CA CYS A 76 -6.45 2.15 -15.61
C CYS A 76 -7.48 1.25 -16.31
N SER A 77 -7.14 0.04 -16.78
CA SER A 77 -8.12 -0.81 -17.47
C SER A 77 -9.30 -1.23 -16.59
N GLY A 78 -9.13 -1.22 -15.27
CA GLY A 78 -10.19 -1.54 -14.29
C GLY A 78 -11.05 -0.36 -13.83
N CYS A 79 -10.66 0.90 -14.08
CA CYS A 79 -11.33 2.04 -13.45
C CYS A 79 -12.80 2.20 -13.86
N ALA A 80 -13.09 2.02 -15.15
CA ALA A 80 -14.45 2.19 -15.68
C ALA A 80 -15.45 1.18 -15.07
N ALA A 81 -15.00 -0.06 -14.81
CA ALA A 81 -15.81 -1.08 -14.15
C ALA A 81 -16.15 -0.73 -12.69
N GLN A 82 -15.33 0.13 -12.06
CA GLN A 82 -15.55 0.68 -10.73
C GLN A 82 -16.34 2.00 -10.74
N GLY A 83 -16.80 2.46 -11.91
CA GLY A 83 -17.46 3.75 -12.07
C GLY A 83 -16.54 4.96 -11.87
N LYS A 84 -15.21 4.76 -11.97
CA LYS A 84 -14.18 5.77 -11.76
C LYS A 84 -13.53 6.19 -13.07
N LYS A 85 -12.95 7.39 -13.08
CA LYS A 85 -12.12 7.91 -14.17
C LYS A 85 -10.66 7.58 -13.92
N CYS A 86 -9.87 7.55 -14.99
CA CYS A 86 -8.42 7.40 -14.89
C CYS A 86 -7.78 8.78 -14.78
N GLU A 87 -7.03 8.99 -13.70
CA GLU A 87 -6.05 10.05 -13.56
C GLU A 87 -4.78 9.61 -14.30
N GLN A 88 -4.46 10.27 -15.42
CA GLN A 88 -3.47 9.80 -16.38
C GLN A 88 -2.02 9.97 -15.90
N LEU A 89 -1.74 10.94 -15.02
CA LEU A 89 -0.38 11.23 -14.59
C LEU A 89 0.19 10.12 -13.71
N HIS A 90 -0.62 9.61 -12.77
CA HIS A 90 -0.21 8.59 -11.82
C HIS A 90 -0.85 7.21 -12.10
N GLY A 91 -1.80 7.13 -13.04
CA GLY A 91 -2.45 5.87 -13.41
C GLY A 91 -3.44 5.37 -12.35
N LEU A 92 -4.11 6.27 -11.65
CA LEU A 92 -5.01 5.97 -10.54
C LEU A 92 -6.48 6.12 -10.92
N CYS A 93 -7.36 5.37 -10.26
CA CYS A 93 -8.81 5.46 -10.43
C CYS A 93 -9.41 6.48 -9.44
N VAL A 94 -10.09 7.51 -9.94
CA VAL A 94 -10.70 8.60 -9.16
C VAL A 94 -12.16 8.88 -9.53
#